data_AF-A0A536AZJ3-F1
#
_entry.id   AF-A0A536AZJ3-F1
#
_cell.length_a   1.000
_cell.length_b   1.000
_cell.length_c   1.000
_cell.angle_alpha   90.00
_cell.angle_beta   90.00
_cell.angle_gamma   90.00
#
_symmetry.space_group_name_H-M   'P 1'
#
loop_
_entity.id
_entity.type
_entity.pdbx_description
1 polymer ?
#
loop_
_entity_poly.entity_id
_entity_poly.type
_entity_poly.pdbx_seq_one_letter_code
_entity_poly.pdbx_strand_id
1 'polypeptide(L)'
;MSANFPPPPPSGGMQPAPPPSQPPARRGFFDQFRGMAWWEILLAVLPLGLIIIGGLIGAVFGVLAAIINVYLTRSRMSVTARAVAMVGVVIAAYILWLVVGLLILAAIKPS
;
A
#
# COMPACT_ATOMS: atom_id res chain seq x y z
N MET A 1 57.35 -3.59 -42.25
CA MET A 1 56.25 -2.69 -42.67
C MET A 1 54.95 -3.38 -42.29
N SER A 2 54.37 -3.02 -41.14
CA SER A 2 53.14 -3.64 -40.63
C SER A 2 51.95 -2.89 -41.23
N ALA A 3 51.14 -3.57 -42.06
CA ALA A 3 49.95 -2.98 -42.65
C ALA A 3 48.91 -2.71 -41.54
N ASN A 4 48.63 -1.44 -41.28
CA ASN A 4 47.63 -0.99 -40.31
C ASN A 4 46.25 -1.11 -40.98
N PHE A 5 45.57 -2.24 -40.78
CA PHE A 5 44.21 -2.42 -41.29
C PHE A 5 43.21 -1.76 -40.34
N PRO A 6 42.28 -0.93 -40.84
CA PRO A 6 41.22 -0.38 -40.00
C PRO A 6 40.33 -1.51 -39.46
N PRO A 7 39.81 -1.38 -38.22
CA PRO A 7 38.92 -2.38 -37.64
C PRO A 7 37.65 -2.54 -38.51
N PRO A 8 37.10 -3.76 -38.62
CA PRO A 8 35.90 -4.01 -39.40
C PRO A 8 34.72 -3.18 -38.84
N PRO A 9 33.81 -2.70 -39.70
CA PRO A 9 32.65 -1.95 -39.27
C PRO A 9 31.78 -2.81 -38.32
N PRO A 10 31.12 -2.19 -37.32
CA PRO A 10 30.20 -2.90 -36.45
C PRO A 10 29.18 -3.64 -37.30
N SER A 11 29.17 -4.97 -37.22
CA SER A 11 28.15 -5.79 -37.84
C SER A 11 26.82 -5.37 -37.23
N GLY A 12 26.07 -4.55 -37.97
CA GLY A 12 24.75 -4.03 -37.64
C GLY A 12 23.75 -5.17 -37.57
N GLY A 13 23.90 -6.01 -36.53
CA GLY A 13 22.93 -7.02 -36.18
C GLY A 13 21.60 -6.32 -36.06
N MET A 14 20.64 -6.78 -36.86
CA MET A 14 19.23 -6.42 -36.75
C MET A 14 18.82 -6.68 -35.31
N GLN A 15 18.93 -5.66 -34.47
CA GLN A 15 18.46 -5.71 -33.11
C GLN A 15 16.95 -5.94 -33.24
N PRO A 16 16.40 -7.07 -32.77
CA PRO A 16 14.98 -7.33 -32.91
C PRO A 16 14.24 -6.15 -32.31
N ALA A 17 13.29 -5.59 -33.08
CA ALA A 17 12.55 -4.41 -32.67
C ALA A 17 12.04 -4.60 -31.24
N PRO A 18 12.14 -3.58 -30.36
CA PRO A 18 11.63 -3.68 -29.01
C PRO A 18 10.16 -4.12 -29.07
N PRO A 19 9.73 -5.08 -28.23
CA PRO A 19 8.37 -5.59 -28.28
C PRO A 19 7.36 -4.44 -28.18
N PRO A 20 6.23 -4.51 -28.89
CA PRO A 20 5.20 -3.48 -28.84
C PRO A 20 4.84 -3.21 -27.38
N SER A 21 4.74 -1.93 -27.03
CA SER A 21 4.44 -1.46 -25.67
C SER A 21 3.22 -2.17 -25.13
N GLN A 22 3.44 -3.16 -24.25
CA GLN A 22 2.34 -3.86 -23.60
C GLN A 22 1.56 -2.82 -22.78
N PRO A 23 0.23 -2.72 -22.95
CA PRO A 23 -0.58 -1.81 -22.15
C PRO A 23 -0.36 -2.14 -20.66
N PRO A 24 -0.24 -1.12 -19.78
CA PRO A 24 0.06 -1.34 -18.38
C PRO A 24 -0.96 -2.31 -17.79
N ALA A 25 -0.48 -3.44 -17.28
CA ALA A 25 -1.33 -4.46 -16.68
C ALA A 25 -2.22 -3.80 -15.62
N ARG A 26 -3.55 -4.00 -15.72
CA ARG A 26 -4.49 -3.51 -14.70
C ARG A 26 -4.10 -4.14 -13.37
N ARG A 27 -3.60 -3.34 -12.44
CA ARG A 27 -3.30 -3.81 -11.06
C ARG A 27 -4.63 -4.13 -10.38
N GLY A 28 -4.82 -5.40 -10.02
CA GLY A 28 -5.97 -5.85 -9.26
C GLY A 28 -5.88 -5.44 -7.79
N PHE A 29 -7.02 -5.32 -7.11
CA PHE A 29 -7.07 -5.03 -5.68
C PHE A 29 -6.28 -6.05 -4.85
N PHE A 30 -6.37 -7.34 -5.23
CA PHE A 30 -5.66 -8.44 -4.57
C PHE A 30 -4.14 -8.41 -4.80
N ASP A 31 -3.65 -7.76 -5.86
CA ASP A 31 -2.21 -7.60 -6.08
C ASP A 31 -1.57 -6.76 -4.98
N GLN A 32 -2.36 -5.97 -4.25
CA GLN A 32 -1.84 -5.19 -3.14
C GLN A 32 -1.33 -6.07 -2.00
N PHE A 33 -1.95 -7.23 -1.77
CA PHE A 33 -1.62 -8.16 -0.68
C PHE A 33 -0.63 -9.25 -1.09
N ARG A 34 -0.25 -9.33 -2.38
CA ARG A 34 0.74 -10.31 -2.85
C ARG A 34 2.10 -10.00 -2.25
N GLY A 35 2.72 -11.01 -1.64
CA GLY A 35 4.04 -10.89 -1.02
C GLY A 35 4.04 -10.33 0.41
N MET A 36 2.87 -10.05 0.98
CA MET A 36 2.75 -9.71 2.40
C MET A 36 2.79 -10.97 3.27
N ALA A 37 3.34 -10.86 4.47
CA ALA A 37 3.18 -11.88 5.49
C ALA A 37 1.72 -11.96 5.97
N TRP A 38 1.25 -13.13 6.38
CA TRP A 38 -0.14 -13.33 6.81
C TRP A 38 -0.56 -12.36 7.94
N TRP A 39 0.33 -12.05 8.88
CA TRP A 39 0.07 -11.12 9.97
C TRP A 39 -0.03 -9.66 9.49
N GLU A 40 0.67 -9.29 8.43
CA GLU A 40 0.56 -7.96 7.81
C GLU A 40 -0.80 -7.78 7.14
N ILE A 41 -1.28 -8.83 6.47
CA ILE A 41 -2.60 -8.84 5.85
C ILE A 41 -3.66 -8.64 6.94
N LEU A 42 -3.54 -9.34 8.07
CA LEU A 42 -4.46 -9.14 9.19
C LEU A 42 -4.43 -7.71 9.70
N LEU A 43 -3.26 -7.13 9.98
CA LEU A 43 -3.17 -5.75 10.46
C LEU A 43 -3.63 -4.70 9.43
N ALA A 44 -3.49 -4.98 8.14
CA ALA A 44 -3.98 -4.12 7.07
C ALA A 44 -5.51 -4.16 6.94
N VAL A 45 -6.14 -5.31 7.16
CA VAL A 45 -7.59 -5.51 7.03
C VAL A 45 -8.34 -5.19 8.33
N LEU A 46 -7.71 -5.38 9.49
CA LEU A 46 -8.31 -5.14 10.81
C LEU A 46 -9.04 -3.80 10.98
N PRO A 47 -8.52 -2.64 10.52
CA PRO A 47 -9.24 -1.38 10.64
C PRO A 47 -10.53 -1.33 9.80
N LEU A 48 -10.68 -2.15 8.76
CA LEU A 48 -11.94 -2.26 8.01
C LEU A 48 -13.09 -2.81 8.86
N GLY A 49 -12.80 -3.46 9.99
CA GLY A 49 -13.82 -3.83 10.98
C GLY A 49 -14.66 -2.64 11.45
N LEU A 50 -14.10 -1.42 11.44
CA LEU A 50 -14.82 -0.18 11.77
C LEU A 50 -16.03 0.05 10.86
N ILE A 51 -16.05 -0.46 9.63
CA ILE A 51 -17.21 -0.37 8.73
C ILE A 51 -18.44 -1.05 9.36
N ILE A 52 -18.24 -2.22 9.97
CA ILE A 52 -19.32 -3.05 10.52
C ILE A 52 -19.92 -2.40 11.76
N ILE A 53 -19.07 -1.92 12.66
CA ILE A 53 -19.50 -1.35 13.95
C ILE A 53 -19.87 0.14 13.86
N GLY A 54 -19.24 0.89 12.96
CA GLY A 54 -19.31 2.35 12.91
C GLY A 54 -19.99 2.93 11.67
N GLY A 55 -20.50 2.08 10.77
CA GLY A 55 -21.19 2.50 9.55
C GLY A 55 -20.32 3.40 8.66
N LEU A 56 -20.91 4.47 8.12
CA LEU A 56 -20.21 5.40 7.21
C LEU A 56 -19.02 6.10 7.86
N ILE A 57 -19.15 6.55 9.11
CA ILE A 57 -18.04 7.21 9.81
C ILE A 57 -16.92 6.19 10.07
N GLY A 58 -17.29 4.99 10.50
CA GLY A 58 -16.36 3.88 10.67
C GLY A 58 -15.67 3.50 9.35
N ALA A 59 -16.36 3.59 8.22
CA ALA A 59 -15.78 3.32 6.90
C ALA A 59 -14.69 4.33 6.51
N VAL A 60 -14.87 5.61 6.80
CA VAL A 60 -13.86 6.63 6.52
C VAL A 60 -12.57 6.32 7.29
N PHE A 61 -12.65 6.12 8.60
CA PHE A 61 -11.47 5.83 9.42
C PHE A 61 -10.87 4.46 9.09
N GLY A 62 -11.71 3.44 8.91
CA GLY A 62 -11.28 2.08 8.62
C GLY A 62 -10.54 1.96 7.29
N VAL A 63 -11.07 2.56 6.21
CA VAL A 63 -10.44 2.53 4.89
C VAL A 63 -9.13 3.33 4.89
N LEU A 64 -9.10 4.52 5.49
CA LEU A 64 -7.87 5.32 5.57
C LEU A 64 -6.77 4.59 6.32
N ALA A 65 -7.08 4.00 7.47
CA ALA A 65 -6.13 3.22 8.25
C ALA A 65 -5.64 1.96 7.51
N ALA A 66 -6.53 1.28 6.78
CA ALA A 66 -6.15 0.14 5.94
C ALA A 66 -5.16 0.56 4.83
N ILE A 67 -5.42 1.68 4.16
CA ILE A 67 -4.52 2.21 3.12
C ILE A 67 -3.14 2.52 3.71
N ILE A 68 -3.09 3.19 4.88
CA ILE A 68 -1.84 3.50 5.57
C ILE A 68 -1.09 2.22 5.94
N ASN A 69 -1.78 1.20 6.45
CA ASN A 69 -1.14 -0.07 6.80
C ASN A 69 -0.60 -0.81 5.58
N VAL A 70 -1.33 -0.84 4.45
CA VAL A 70 -0.82 -1.38 3.18
C VAL A 70 0.39 -0.59 2.67
N TYR A 71 0.45 0.72 2.91
CA TYR A 71 1.63 1.52 2.58
C TYR A 71 2.83 1.18 3.48
N LEU A 72 2.60 0.99 4.78
CA LEU A 72 3.63 0.62 5.74
C LEU A 72 4.29 -0.73 5.43
N THR A 73 3.57 -1.71 4.87
CA THR A 73 4.17 -3.00 4.49
C THR A 73 5.22 -2.87 3.38
N ARG A 74 5.15 -1.80 2.58
CA ARG A 74 6.10 -1.52 1.50
C ARG A 74 7.25 -0.60 1.93
N SER A 75 7.25 -0.17 3.19
CA SER A 75 8.32 0.68 3.74
C SER A 75 9.61 -0.12 3.96
N ARG A 76 10.76 0.55 3.94
CA ARG A 76 12.07 -0.07 4.24
C ARG A 76 12.35 -0.22 5.74
N MET A 77 11.32 -0.23 6.57
CA MET A 77 11.45 -0.37 8.02
C MET A 77 11.85 -1.80 8.41
N SER A 78 12.48 -1.94 9.58
CA SER A 78 12.65 -3.26 10.19
C SER A 78 11.27 -3.89 10.45
N VAL A 79 11.21 -5.23 10.51
CA VAL A 79 9.96 -5.98 10.75
C VAL A 79 9.27 -5.49 12.03
N THR A 80 10.03 -5.31 13.11
CA THR A 80 9.51 -4.84 14.40
C THR A 80 8.97 -3.42 14.31
N ALA A 81 9.71 -2.47 13.72
CA ALA A 81 9.27 -1.08 13.59
C ALA A 81 7.98 -0.98 12.76
N ARG A 82 7.89 -1.75 11.67
CA ARG A 82 6.69 -1.86 10.84
C ARG A 82 5.51 -2.43 11.60
N ALA A 83 5.69 -3.51 12.36
CA ALA A 83 4.62 -4.11 13.15
C ALA A 83 4.07 -3.11 14.19
N VAL A 84 4.95 -2.41 14.92
CA VAL A 84 4.55 -1.37 15.88
C VAL A 84 3.81 -0.23 15.19
N ALA A 85 4.31 0.24 14.03
CA ALA A 85 3.64 1.29 13.26
C ALA A 85 2.23 0.86 12.81
N MET A 86 2.08 -0.35 12.28
CA MET A 86 0.77 -0.86 11.83
C MET A 86 -0.22 -1.02 12.98
N VAL A 87 0.24 -1.52 14.14
CA VAL A 87 -0.59 -1.60 15.36
C VAL A 87 -0.97 -0.19 15.84
N GLY A 88 -0.03 0.76 15.82
CA GLY A 88 -0.28 2.15 16.18
C GLY A 88 -1.36 2.80 15.30
N VAL A 89 -1.33 2.55 13.99
CA VAL A 89 -2.36 3.03 13.05
C VAL A 89 -3.73 2.43 13.37
N VAL A 90 -3.81 1.13 13.68
CA VAL A 90 -5.08 0.50 14.09
C VAL A 90 -5.62 1.18 15.35
N ILE A 91 -4.80 1.29 16.40
CA ILE A 91 -5.22 1.91 17.67
C ILE A 91 -5.68 3.36 17.44
N ALA A 92 -4.90 4.15 16.70
CA ALA A 92 -5.24 5.53 16.40
C ALA A 92 -6.57 5.66 15.64
N ALA A 93 -6.84 4.77 14.68
CA ALA A 93 -8.10 4.79 13.91
C ALA A 93 -9.32 4.57 14.81
N TYR A 94 -9.25 3.60 15.73
CA TYR A 94 -10.35 3.33 16.66
C TYR A 94 -10.53 4.48 17.66
N ILE A 95 -9.43 5.05 18.18
CA ILE A 95 -9.50 6.20 19.08
C ILE A 95 -10.15 7.40 18.38
N LEU A 96 -9.72 7.73 17.16
CA LEU A 96 -10.29 8.85 16.40
C LEU A 96 -11.77 8.63 16.10
N TRP A 97 -12.15 7.42 15.71
CA TRP A 97 -13.56 7.07 15.51
C TRP A 97 -14.39 7.23 16.79
N LEU A 98 -13.89 6.75 17.93
CA LEU A 98 -14.56 6.90 19.23
C LEU A 98 -14.69 8.37 19.63
N VAL A 99 -13.64 9.18 19.44
CA VAL A 99 -13.67 10.62 19.71
C VAL A 99 -14.77 11.29 18.88
N VAL A 100 -14.86 10.99 17.58
CA VAL A 100 -15.95 11.51 16.73
C VAL A 100 -17.31 11.07 17.27
N GLY A 101 -17.48 9.80 17.66
CA GLY A 101 -18.72 9.31 18.25
C GLY A 101 -19.11 10.06 19.53
N LEU A 102 -18.14 10.32 20.43
CA LEU A 102 -18.35 11.08 21.66
C LEU A 102 -18.71 12.54 21.38
N LEU A 103 -18.08 13.18 20.39
CA LEU A 103 -18.41 14.54 19.99
C LEU A 103 -19.83 14.64 19.42
N ILE A 104 -20.26 13.67 18.62
CA ILE A 104 -21.64 13.59 18.11
C ILE A 104 -22.61 13.40 19.28
N LEU A 105 -22.31 12.50 20.21
CA LEU A 105 -23.15 12.28 21.39
C LEU A 105 -23.30 13.54 22.24
N ALA A 106 -22.19 14.25 22.48
CA ALA A 106 -22.17 15.51 23.22
C ALA A 106 -22.96 16.61 22.49
N ALA A 107 -22.92 16.63 21.15
CA ALA A 107 -23.70 17.59 20.35
C ALA A 107 -25.21 17.31 20.37
N ILE A 108 -25.61 16.04 20.46
CA ILE A 108 -27.04 15.64 20.50
C ILE A 108 -27.63 15.81 21.89
N LYS A 109 -26.85 15.54 22.93
CA LYS A 109 -27.28 15.70 24.33
C LYS A 109 -26.42 16.78 25.01
N PRO A 110 -26.63 18.06 24.68
CA PRO A 110 -25.99 19.13 25.42
C PRO A 110 -26.49 19.07 26.87
N SER A 111 -25.55 18.86 27.78
CA SER A 111 -25.77 18.84 29.23
C SER A 111 -26.32 20.15 29.77
#